data_AF-S6GNG8-F1
#
_entry.id   AF-S6GNG8-F1
#
_cell.length_a   1.000
_cell.length_b   1.000
_cell.length_c   1.000
_cell.angle_alpha   90.00
_cell.angle_beta   90.00
_cell.angle_gamma   90.00
#
_symmetry.space_group_name_H-M   'P 1'
#
loop_
_entity.id
_entity.type
_entity.pdbx_description
1 polymer ?
#
loop_
_entity_poly.entity_id
_entity_poly.type
_entity_poly.pdbx_seq_one_letter_code
_entity_poly.pdbx_strand_id
1 'polypeptide(L)'
;MINVEVAFAGVKVQKILTLQVEQGCTVYEAVVASNIVAVFPEIEVETIPMGIFGKAIRKPREEILREGDRVELYRPLVADPKEIRARRAAKMLQSEAQTGKS
;
A
#
# COMPACT_ATOMS: atom_id res chain seq x y z
N MET A 1 -11.07 23.72 6.89
CA MET A 1 -10.91 22.66 5.89
C MET A 1 -9.50 22.71 5.34
N ILE A 2 -8.91 21.57 5.05
CA ILE A 2 -7.64 21.40 4.32
C ILE A 2 -7.84 20.42 3.16
N ASN A 3 -7.13 20.61 2.06
CA ASN A 3 -7.10 19.66 0.95
C ASN A 3 -5.97 18.65 1.19
N VAL A 4 -6.31 17.37 1.08
CA VAL A 4 -5.36 16.26 1.22
C VAL A 4 -5.59 15.23 0.13
N GLU A 5 -4.64 14.32 -0.03
CA GLU A 5 -4.72 13.21 -0.97
C GLU A 5 -4.59 11.87 -0.26
N VAL A 6 -5.31 10.85 -0.71
CA VAL A 6 -5.09 9.44 -0.33
C VAL A 6 -4.75 8.64 -1.57
N ALA A 7 -3.60 7.98 -1.57
CA ALA A 7 -3.06 7.26 -2.71
C ALA A 7 -2.86 5.77 -2.40
N PHE A 8 -3.27 4.92 -3.34
CA PHE A 8 -2.96 3.50 -3.33
C PHE A 8 -2.52 3.04 -4.71
N ALA A 9 -1.41 2.30 -4.75
CA ALA A 9 -0.87 1.69 -5.94
C ALA A 9 -1.10 0.18 -5.92
N GLY A 10 -2.27 -0.24 -6.40
CA GLY A 10 -2.61 -1.65 -6.61
C GLY A 10 -1.78 -2.28 -7.73
N VAL A 11 -1.91 -3.61 -7.90
CA VAL A 11 -1.14 -4.37 -8.91
C VAL A 11 -1.48 -3.92 -10.34
N LYS A 12 -2.76 -3.68 -10.62
CA LYS A 12 -3.27 -3.36 -11.96
C LYS A 12 -3.64 -1.89 -12.14
N VAL A 13 -4.06 -1.25 -11.04
CA VAL A 13 -4.62 0.10 -11.06
C VAL A 13 -4.03 0.88 -9.89
N GLN A 14 -3.74 2.15 -10.14
CA GLN A 14 -3.32 3.11 -9.12
C GLN A 14 -4.36 4.23 -9.06
N LYS A 15 -4.64 4.74 -7.86
CA LYS A 15 -5.56 5.86 -7.65
C LYS A 15 -5.01 6.82 -6.62
N ILE A 16 -5.32 8.09 -6.85
CA ILE A 16 -5.17 9.17 -5.89
C ILE A 16 -6.56 9.79 -5.75
N LEU A 17 -7.06 9.88 -4.52
CA LEU A 17 -8.34 10.48 -4.18
C LEU A 17 -8.04 11.80 -3.45
N THR A 18 -8.48 12.91 -4.03
CA THR A 18 -8.40 14.22 -3.39
C THR A 18 -9.66 14.45 -2.57
N LEU A 19 -9.50 14.91 -1.33
CA LEU A 19 -10.61 15.18 -0.43
C LEU A 19 -10.34 16.42 0.42
N GLN A 20 -11.43 17.05 0.85
CA GLN A 20 -11.42 18.15 1.79
C GLN A 20 -11.80 17.62 3.17
N VAL A 21 -10.92 17.82 4.15
CA VAL A 21 -11.13 17.35 5.54
C VAL A 21 -11.01 18.51 6.52
N GLU A 22 -11.51 18.32 7.74
CA GLU A 22 -11.36 19.32 8.79
C GLU A 22 -9.89 19.47 9.22
N GLN A 23 -9.53 20.64 9.76
CA GLN A 23 -8.22 20.79 10.39
C GLN A 23 -8.16 19.90 11.63
N GLY A 24 -7.03 19.22 11.84
CA GLY A 24 -6.92 18.21 12.90
C GLY A 24 -7.29 16.80 12.44
N CYS A 25 -7.71 16.60 11.19
CA CYS A 25 -7.93 15.27 10.63
C CYS A 25 -6.62 14.46 10.69
N THR A 26 -6.72 13.24 11.19
CA THR A 26 -5.61 12.30 11.25
C THR A 26 -5.40 11.58 9.93
N VAL A 27 -4.23 10.96 9.76
CA VAL A 27 -3.92 10.07 8.63
C VAL A 27 -4.98 8.97 8.49
N TYR A 28 -5.34 8.33 9.61
CA TYR A 28 -6.35 7.26 9.63
C TYR A 28 -7.73 7.76 9.17
N GLU A 29 -8.18 8.89 9.71
CA GLU A 29 -9.49 9.46 9.38
C GLU A 29 -9.59 9.85 7.91
N ALA A 30 -8.54 10.40 7.32
CA ALA A 30 -8.54 10.73 5.89
C ALA A 30 -8.68 9.49 5.00
N VAL A 31 -8.04 8.38 5.37
CA VAL A 31 -8.18 7.11 4.63
C VAL A 31 -9.60 6.59 4.72
N VAL A 32 -10.22 6.60 5.91
CA VAL A 32 -11.62 6.22 6.08
C VAL A 32 -12.55 7.13 5.28
N ALA A 33 -12.36 8.45 5.38
CA ALA A 33 -13.18 9.45 4.68
C ALA A 33 -13.05 9.37 3.15
N SER A 34 -11.89 8.97 2.63
CA SER A 34 -11.67 8.80 1.19
C SER A 34 -12.51 7.68 0.58
N ASN A 35 -13.03 6.76 1.40
CA ASN A 35 -13.75 5.56 0.97
C ASN A 35 -12.95 4.74 -0.08
N ILE A 36 -11.62 4.74 0.02
CA ILE A 36 -10.74 4.05 -0.93
C ILE A 36 -11.00 2.54 -1.02
N VAL A 37 -11.56 1.94 0.04
CA VAL A 37 -11.96 0.53 0.11
C VAL A 37 -13.06 0.19 -0.90
N ALA A 38 -13.93 1.15 -1.27
CA ALA A 38 -14.91 0.93 -2.32
C ALA A 38 -14.26 0.70 -3.70
N VAL A 39 -13.04 1.21 -3.90
CA VAL A 39 -12.25 1.02 -5.13
C VAL A 39 -11.31 -0.17 -5.02
N PHE A 40 -10.79 -0.43 -3.83
CA PHE A 40 -9.87 -1.53 -3.53
C PHE A 40 -10.36 -2.32 -2.32
N PRO A 41 -11.29 -3.28 -2.52
CA PRO A 41 -11.84 -4.11 -1.44
C PRO A 41 -10.78 -4.96 -0.72
N GLU A 42 -9.58 -5.11 -1.30
CA GLU A 42 -8.45 -5.80 -0.67
C GLU A 42 -7.76 -5.00 0.46
N ILE A 43 -8.09 -3.71 0.63
CA ILE A 43 -7.49 -2.88 1.66
C ILE A 43 -8.16 -3.16 3.01
N GLU A 44 -7.37 -3.59 3.98
CA GLU A 44 -7.75 -3.58 5.40
C GLU A 44 -7.17 -2.33 6.07
N VAL A 45 -8.02 -1.32 6.29
CA VAL A 45 -7.61 0.02 6.77
C VAL A 45 -6.94 -0.02 8.15
N GLU A 46 -7.32 -0.99 8.99
CA GLU A 46 -6.78 -1.14 10.34
C GLU A 46 -5.31 -1.58 10.36
N THR A 47 -4.86 -2.30 9.33
CA THR A 47 -3.55 -2.99 9.35
C THR A 47 -2.61 -2.53 8.24
N ILE A 48 -3.13 -1.87 7.20
CA ILE A 48 -2.33 -1.43 6.07
C ILE A 48 -1.28 -0.38 6.50
N PRO A 49 0.02 -0.56 6.17
CA PRO A 49 1.02 0.44 6.48
C PRO A 49 0.76 1.75 5.72
N MET A 50 0.85 2.87 6.44
CA MET A 50 0.58 4.21 5.91
C MET A 50 1.81 5.11 5.98
N GLY A 51 1.94 6.04 5.05
CA GLY A 51 3.01 7.04 5.05
C GLY A 51 2.59 8.39 4.49
N ILE A 52 3.45 9.38 4.67
CA ILE A 52 3.34 10.70 4.03
C ILE A 52 4.69 11.02 3.40
N PHE A 53 4.72 11.36 2.11
CA PHE A 53 5.94 11.66 1.34
C PHE A 53 7.07 10.63 1.54
N GLY A 54 6.76 9.33 1.44
CA GLY A 54 7.71 8.24 1.63
C GLY A 54 8.13 7.96 3.09
N LYS A 55 7.63 8.71 4.07
CA LYS A 55 7.89 8.48 5.50
C LYS A 55 6.77 7.64 6.10
N ALA A 56 7.11 6.45 6.59
CA ALA A 56 6.16 5.60 7.31
C ALA A 56 5.67 6.24 8.62
N ILE A 57 4.35 6.17 8.86
CA ILE A 57 3.69 6.67 10.06
C ILE A 57 3.39 5.50 11.00
N ARG A 58 3.99 5.53 12.19
CA ARG A 58 3.82 4.46 13.19
C ARG A 58 2.45 4.49 13.86
N LYS A 59 1.85 5.67 13.98
CA LYS A 59 0.58 5.87 14.68
C LYS A 59 -0.38 6.73 13.84
N PRO A 60 -1.04 6.14 12.82
CA PRO A 60 -1.89 6.89 11.90
C PRO A 60 -3.08 7.61 12.56
N ARG A 61 -3.52 7.13 13.74
CA ARG A 61 -4.58 7.75 14.55
C ARG A 61 -4.12 8.93 15.40
N GLU A 62 -2.82 9.18 15.49
CA GLU A 62 -2.24 10.31 16.25
C GLU A 62 -1.56 11.34 15.32
N GLU A 63 -1.22 10.97 14.07
CA GLU A 63 -0.58 11.87 13.12
C GLU A 63 -1.60 12.78 12.43
N ILE A 64 -1.47 14.09 12.63
CA ILE A 64 -2.35 15.12 12.08
C ILE A 64 -1.87 15.57 10.70
N LEU A 65 -2.79 15.61 9.74
CA LEU A 65 -2.53 16.06 8.38
C LEU A 65 -2.45 17.59 8.26
N ARG A 66 -1.69 18.02 7.26
CA ARG A 66 -1.53 19.41 6.83
C ARG A 66 -2.05 19.58 5.41
N GLU A 67 -2.29 20.84 5.03
CA GLU A 67 -2.66 21.19 3.66
C GLU A 67 -1.65 20.62 2.65
N GLY A 68 -2.16 19.90 1.66
CA GLY A 68 -1.36 19.29 0.59
C GLY A 68 -0.69 17.97 0.96
N ASP A 69 -0.86 17.45 2.18
CA ASP A 69 -0.33 16.14 2.53
C ASP A 69 -0.99 15.04 1.68
N ARG A 70 -0.16 14.11 1.23
CA ARG A 70 -0.61 12.86 0.60
C ARG A 70 -0.34 11.68 1.50
N VAL A 71 -1.40 11.00 1.90
CA VAL A 71 -1.35 9.71 2.57
C VAL A 71 -1.14 8.61 1.54
N GLU A 72 -0.08 7.83 1.72
CA GLU A 72 0.30 6.71 0.87
C GLU A 72 -0.01 5.39 1.60
N LEU A 73 -0.80 4.53 0.98
CA LEU A 73 -1.10 3.18 1.47
C LEU A 73 -0.13 2.18 0.83
N TYR A 74 0.70 1.53 1.66
CA TYR A 74 1.71 0.60 1.17
C TYR A 74 1.21 -0.84 1.16
N ARG A 75 1.55 -1.57 0.11
CA ARG A 75 1.27 -3.01 0.03
C ARG A 75 2.22 -3.77 0.96
N PRO A 76 1.72 -4.70 1.79
CA PRO A 76 2.59 -5.64 2.47
C PRO A 76 3.36 -6.46 1.41
N LEU A 77 4.64 -6.72 1.68
CA LEU A 77 5.43 -7.58 0.82
C LEU A 77 4.83 -8.98 0.85
N VAL A 78 4.25 -9.44 -0.26
CA VAL A 78 3.78 -10.82 -0.41
C VAL A 78 5.01 -11.71 -0.56
N ALA A 79 5.52 -12.13 0.59
CA ALA A 79 6.56 -13.10 0.73
C ALA A 79 6.10 -14.06 1.83
N ASP A 80 5.28 -15.04 1.48
CA ASP A 80 5.25 -16.25 2.31
C ASP A 80 6.68 -16.84 2.24
N PRO A 81 7.43 -16.92 3.34
CA PRO A 81 8.79 -17.43 3.34
C PRO A 81 8.89 -18.85 2.79
N LYS A 82 7.82 -19.65 2.86
CA LYS A 82 7.75 -21.00 2.27
C LYS A 82 7.67 -20.94 0.75
N GLU A 83 6.86 -20.05 0.19
CA GLU A 83 6.65 -19.98 -1.26
C GLU A 83 7.88 -19.43 -2.00
N ILE A 84 8.62 -18.50 -1.39
CA ILE A 84 9.87 -17.99 -1.98
C ILE A 84 10.94 -19.09 -2.05
N ARG A 85 11.07 -19.91 -1.00
CA ARG A 85 12.03 -21.02 -0.99
C ARG A 85 11.67 -22.08 -2.04
N ALA A 86 10.38 -22.41 -2.17
CA ALA A 86 9.89 -23.33 -3.19
C ALA A 86 10.10 -22.80 -4.62
N ARG A 87 9.77 -21.54 -4.89
CA ARG A 87 9.96 -20.92 -6.22
C ARG A 87 11.43 -20.81 -6.63
N ARG A 88 12.36 -20.61 -5.68
CA ARG A 88 13.81 -20.60 -5.96
C ARG A 88 14.35 -21.99 -6.34
N ALA A 89 13.96 -23.03 -5.60
CA ALA A 89 14.35 -24.40 -5.92
C ALA A 89 13.80 -24.86 -7.29
N ALA A 90 12.54 -24.54 -7.60
CA ALA A 90 11.93 -24.89 -8.88
C ALA A 90 12.60 -24.19 -10.08
N LYS A 91 13.08 -22.95 -9.91
CA LYS A 91 13.74 -22.20 -10.98
C LYS A 91 15.14 -22.74 -11.30
N MET A 92 15.86 -23.31 -10.33
CA MET A 92 17.15 -23.98 -10.57
C MET A 92 16.99 -25.27 -11.37
N LEU A 93 15.98 -26.08 -11.06
CA LEU A 93 15.69 -27.34 -11.77
C LEU A 93 15.26 -27.10 -13.24
N GLN A 94 14.57 -25.99 -13.52
CA GLN A 94 14.16 -25.66 -14.89
C GLN A 94 15.31 -25.13 -15.77
N SER A 95 16.31 -24.45 -15.19
CA SER A 95 17.48 -23.99 -15.95
C SER A 95 18.44 -25.14 -16.34
N GLU A 96 18.47 -26.22 -15.56
CA GLU A 96 19.29 -27.40 -15.87
C GLU A 96 18.66 -28.28 -16.96
N ALA A 97 17.33 -28.39 -16.99
CA ALA A 97 16.61 -29.23 -17.94
C ALA A 97 16.60 -28.71 -19.39
N GLN A 98 16.91 -27.42 -19.62
CA GLN A 98 16.86 -26.81 -20.95
C GLN A 98 18.24 -26.72 -21.65
N THR A 99 19.33 -27.07 -20.96
CA THR A 99 20.70 -26.96 -21.49
C THR A 99 21.27 -28.31 -22.00
N GLY A 100 20.48 -29.40 -21.94
CA GLY A 100 20.92 -30.77 -22.27
C GLY A 100 20.27 -31.41 -23.52
N LYS A 101 19.58 -30.65 -24.37
CA LYS A 101 19.07 -31.13 -25.66
C LYS A 101 19.51 -30.20 -26.79
N SER A 102 20.77 -30.35 -27.20
CA SER A 102 21.29 -30.01 -28.52
C SER A 102 22.32 -31.07 -28.89
#